data_AF-A0A923K7P3-F1
#
_entry.id   AF-A0A923K7P3-F1
#
_cell.length_a   1.000
_cell.length_b   1.000
_cell.length_c   1.000
_cell.angle_alpha   90.00
_cell.angle_beta   90.00
_cell.angle_gamma   90.00
#
_symmetry.space_group_name_H-M   'P 1'
#
loop_
_entity.id
_entity.type
_entity.pdbx_description
1 polymer ?
#
loop_
_entity_poly.entity_id
_entity_poly.type
_entity_poly.pdbx_seq_one_letter_code
_entity_poly.pdbx_strand_id
1 'polypeptide(L)' 'MQDDYKAQLTKATEGLRYCDLILTPQEADDLLALVKDLQASGMHPSLSGVFKTILEETWSNDEPWPTFSSGSKPALD' A
#
# COMPACT_ATOMS: atom_id res chain seq x y z
N MET A 1 23.45 5.37 9.44
CA MET A 1 22.96 4.24 8.61
C MET A 1 21.44 4.19 8.57
N GLN A 2 20.71 3.97 9.68
CA GLN A 2 19.22 3.96 9.67
C GLN A 2 18.60 5.37 9.60
N ASP A 3 19.25 6.37 10.21
CA ASP A 3 18.85 7.79 10.10
C ASP A 3 19.02 8.34 8.67
N ASP A 4 20.06 7.91 7.96
CA ASP A 4 20.28 8.27 6.55
C ASP A 4 19.17 7.73 5.65
N TYR A 5 18.64 6.54 5.94
CA TYR A 5 17.56 5.93 5.18
C TYR A 5 16.23 6.68 5.37
N LYS A 6 15.87 7.02 6.62
CA LYS A 6 14.66 7.81 6.91
C LYS A 6 14.72 9.21 6.33
N ALA A 7 15.87 9.88 6.37
CA ALA A 7 16.05 11.21 5.79
C ALA A 7 15.93 11.17 4.25
N GLN A 8 16.49 10.16 3.60
CA GLN A 8 16.35 9.94 2.16
C GLN A 8 14.90 9.66 1.76
N LEU A 9 14.18 8.82 2.50
CA LEU A 9 12.75 8.59 2.30
C LEU A 9 11.95 9.89 2.44
N THR A 10 12.17 10.64 3.52
CA THR A 10 11.46 11.90 3.79
C THR A 10 11.66 12.91 2.65
N LYS A 11 12.88 13.02 2.13
CA LYS A 11 13.18 13.90 0.99
C LYS A 11 12.59 13.38 -0.33
N ALA A 12 12.65 12.07 -0.57
CA ALA A 12 12.11 11.45 -1.77
C ALA A 12 10.58 11.52 -1.82
N THR A 13 9.92 11.57 -0.66
CA THR A 13 8.46 11.67 -0.53
C THR A 13 7.99 13.08 -0.18
N GLU A 14 8.85 14.08 -0.25
CA GLU A 14 8.48 15.47 0.05
C GLU A 14 7.41 15.95 -0.94
N GLY A 15 6.31 16.52 -0.41
CA GLY A 15 5.16 16.92 -1.22
C GLY A 15 4.23 15.77 -1.65
N LEU A 16 4.57 14.52 -1.35
CA LEU A 16 3.68 13.37 -1.54
C LEU A 16 2.76 13.19 -0.31
N ARG A 17 1.59 12.59 -0.54
CA ARG A 17 0.66 12.20 0.52
C ARG A 17 0.58 10.68 0.54
N TYR A 18 1.00 10.09 1.64
CA TYR A 18 0.87 8.66 1.88
C TYR A 18 -0.52 8.34 2.41
N CYS A 19 -1.13 7.25 1.94
CA CYS A 19 -2.41 6.75 2.43
C CYS A 19 -2.36 5.23 2.52
N ASP A 20 -2.32 4.68 3.74
CA ASP A 20 -2.60 3.26 3.96
C ASP A 20 -4.09 3.00 3.74
N LEU A 21 -4.40 1.96 2.97
CA LEU A 21 -5.77 1.51 2.73
C LEU A 21 -5.91 0.08 3.24
N ILE A 22 -6.91 -0.12 4.10
CA ILE A 22 -7.38 -1.43 4.52
C ILE A 22 -8.80 -1.55 4.00
N LEU A 23 -9.04 -2.54 3.15
CA LEU A 23 -10.30 -2.75 2.46
C LEU A 23 -10.84 -4.13 2.80
N THR A 24 -12.16 -4.25 2.90
CA THR A 24 -12.85 -5.54 2.84
C THR A 24 -12.76 -6.11 1.42
N PRO A 25 -13.01 -7.44 1.22
CA PRO A 25 -13.01 -8.02 -0.12
C PRO A 25 -13.95 -7.30 -1.10
N GLN A 26 -15.15 -6.92 -0.64
CA GLN A 26 -16.12 -6.19 -1.46
C GLN A 26 -15.62 -4.79 -1.84
N GLU A 27 -15.01 -4.05 -0.91
CA GLU A 27 -14.46 -2.72 -1.21
C GLU A 27 -13.27 -2.79 -2.18
N ALA A 28 -12.48 -3.88 -2.14
CA ALA A 28 -11.43 -4.12 -3.12
C ALA A 28 -11.99 -4.39 -4.53
N ASP A 29 -13.06 -5.20 -4.62
CA ASP A 29 -13.76 -5.43 -5.89
C ASP A 29 -14.39 -4.14 -6.45
N ASP A 30 -15.01 -3.33 -5.59
CA ASP A 30 -15.59 -2.04 -5.95
C ASP A 30 -14.51 -1.05 -6.42
N LEU A 31 -13.35 -1.04 -5.75
CA LEU A 31 -12.21 -0.23 -6.17
C LEU A 31 -11.69 -0.63 -7.55
N LEU A 32 -11.63 -1.93 -7.85
CA LEU A 32 -11.26 -2.42 -9.18
C LEU A 32 -12.25 -1.99 -10.26
N ALA A 33 -13.55 -2.06 -9.98
CA ALA A 33 -14.57 -1.57 -10.90
C ALA A 33 -14.38 -0.06 -11.17
N LEU A 34 -14.20 0.73 -10.12
CA LEU A 34 -13.96 2.17 -10.21
C LEU A 34 -12.72 2.51 -11.08
N VAL A 35 -11.62 1.76 -10.93
CA VAL A 35 -10.42 1.98 -11.74
C VAL A 35 -10.65 1.71 -13.22
N LYS A 36 -11.37 0.63 -13.56
CA LYS A 36 -11.72 0.32 -14.94
C LYS A 36 -12.57 1.42 -15.56
N ASP A 37 -13.54 1.93 -14.82
CA ASP A 37 -14.41 3.02 -15.26
C ASP A 37 -13.63 4.32 -15.45
N LEU A 38 -12.72 4.65 -14.52
CA LEU A 38 -11.83 5.81 -14.65
C LEU A 38 -10.94 5.70 -15.89
N GLN A 39 -10.35 4.54 -16.15
CA GLN A 39 -9.54 4.31 -17.37
C GLN A 39 -10.37 4.46 -18.64
N ALA A 40 -11.55 3.86 -18.68
CA ALA A 40 -12.44 3.90 -19.83
C ALA A 40 -12.96 5.32 -20.11
N SER A 41 -13.21 6.10 -19.06
CA SER A 41 -13.70 7.48 -19.18
C SER A 41 -12.63 8.46 -19.69
N GLY A 42 -11.35 8.14 -19.55
CA GLY A 42 -10.24 9.05 -19.83
C GLY A 42 -10.18 10.27 -18.89
N MET A 43 -11.07 10.34 -17.89
CA MET A 43 -11.10 11.42 -16.91
C MET A 43 -10.16 11.11 -15.74
N HIS A 44 -9.48 12.13 -15.22
CA HIS A 44 -8.55 12.02 -14.09
C HIS A 44 -7.48 10.92 -14.25
N PRO A 45 -6.66 10.97 -15.33
CA PRO A 45 -5.65 9.94 -15.61
C PRO A 45 -4.66 9.74 -14.44
N SER A 46 -4.39 10.80 -13.67
CA SER A 46 -3.55 10.78 -12.48
C SER A 46 -4.11 9.87 -11.37
N LEU A 47 -5.43 9.88 -11.15
CA LEU A 47 -6.08 9.05 -10.13
C LEU A 47 -6.14 7.58 -10.56
N SER A 48 -6.36 7.34 -11.86
CA SER A 48 -6.30 5.98 -12.41
C SER A 48 -4.95 5.31 -12.14
N GLY A 49 -3.84 6.04 -12.30
CA GLY A 49 -2.51 5.53 -11.99
C GLY A 49 -2.33 5.17 -10.52
N VAL A 50 -2.75 6.06 -9.60
CA VAL A 50 -2.67 5.84 -8.15
C VAL A 50 -3.43 4.58 -7.73
N PHE A 51 -4.67 4.43 -8.18
CA PHE A 51 -5.48 3.27 -7.79
C PHE A 51 -5.03 1.97 -8.47
N LYS A 52 -4.45 2.02 -9.67
CA LYS A 52 -3.83 0.83 -10.29
C LYS A 52 -2.70 0.28 -9.44
N THR A 53 -1.83 1.14 -8.91
CA THR A 53 -0.74 0.73 -8.01
C THR A 53 -1.28 0.09 -6.72
N ILE A 54 -2.33 0.66 -6.12
CA ILE A 54 -2.98 0.10 -4.93
C ILE A 54 -3.53 -1.31 -5.20
N LEU A 55 -4.14 -1.54 -6.36
CA LEU A 55 -4.69 -2.84 -6.74
C LEU A 55 -3.59 -3.88 -7.02
N GLU A 56 -2.50 -3.47 -7.67
CA GLU A 56 -1.33 -4.33 -7.89
C GLU A 56 -0.71 -4.78 -6.57
N GLU A 57 -0.62 -3.91 -5.56
CA GLU A 57 -0.12 -4.26 -4.21
C GLU A 57 -1.11 -5.12 -3.40
N THR A 58 -2.43 -4.89 -3.56
CA THR A 58 -3.48 -5.65 -2.84
C THR A 58 -3.56 -7.10 -3.33
N TRP A 59 -3.43 -7.34 -4.64
CA TRP A 59 -3.50 -8.69 -5.24
C TRP A 59 -2.15 -9.39 -5.42
N SER A 60 -1.02 -8.67 -5.33
CA SER A 60 0.30 -9.32 -5.30
C SER A 60 0.66 -9.87 -3.91
N ASN A 61 -0.13 -9.60 -2.88
CA ASN A 61 0.12 -10.00 -1.48
C ASN A 61 -0.49 -11.36 -1.09
N ASP A 62 -0.80 -12.23 -2.05
CA ASP A 62 -1.07 -13.66 -1.78
C ASP A 62 0.21 -14.44 -1.37
N GLU A 63 1.35 -13.75 -1.26
CA GLU A 63 2.54 -14.29 -0.61
C GLU A 63 2.42 -14.10 0.92
N PRO A 64 2.50 -15.17 1.73
CA PRO A 64 2.36 -15.05 3.17
C PRO A 64 3.49 -14.17 3.71
N TRP A 65 3.10 -13.07 4.37
CA TRP A 65 4.00 -12.23 5.16
C TRP A 65 4.96 -13.09 5.97
N PRO A 66 6.26 -12.75 6.06
CA PRO A 66 7.15 -13.49 6.93
C PRO A 66 6.62 -13.34 8.36
N THR A 67 6.11 -14.44 8.92
CA THR A 67 5.79 -14.53 10.34
C THR A 67 7.08 -14.21 11.08
N PHE A 68 7.19 -12.99 11.61
CA PHE A 68 8.19 -12.70 12.62
C PHE A 68 7.83 -13.54 13.84
N SER A 69 8.43 -14.73 13.92
CA SER A 69 8.41 -15.56 15.12
C SER A 69 8.92 -14.70 16.27
N SER A 70 7.97 -14.23 17.08
CA SER A 70 8.25 -13.47 18.30
C SER A 70 8.84 -14.44 19.33
N GLY A 71 10.11 -14.74 19.15
CA GLY A 71 10.92 -15.46 20.13
C GLY A 71 11.55 -14.47 21.08
N SER A 72 10.93 -14.30 22.26
CA SER A 72 11.57 -14.19 23.58
C SER A 72 10.66 -13.44 24.55
N LYS A 73 9.89 -14.20 25.31
CA LYS A 73 9.27 -13.77 26.57
C LYS A 73 10.39 -13.57 27.59
N PRO A 74 10.62 -12.38 28.17
CA PRO A 74 11.42 -12.32 29.38
C PRO A 74 10.56 -12.90 30.51
N ALA A 75 11.02 -14.00 31.10
CA ALA A 75 10.57 -14.44 32.40
C ALA A 75 11.04 -13.39 33.42
N LEU A 76 10.10 -12.79 34.15
CA LEU A 76 10.40 -11.97 35.32
C LEU A 76 10.31 -12.92 36.52
N ASP A 77 11.47 -13.20 37.13
CA ASP A 77 11.57 -13.67 38.51
C ASP A 77 11.51 -12.46 39.45
#